data_AF-A0A9R1BG33-F1
#
_entry.id   AF-A0A9R1BG33-F1
#
_cell.length_a   1.000
_cell.length_b   1.000
_cell.length_c   1.000
_cell.angle_alpha   90.00
_cell.angle_beta   90.00
_cell.angle_gamma   90.00
#
_symmetry.space_group_name_H-M   'P 1'
#
loop_
_entity.id
_entity.type
_entity.pdbx_description
1 polymer ?
#
loop_
_entity_poly.entity_id
_entity_poly.type
_entity_poly.pdbx_seq_one_letter_code
_entity_poly.pdbx_strand_id
1 'polypeptide(L)'
;MNFSFAAGAMPIVDDLSIAFNAAKTESVGTSGDFDLGIEYLPSLVKIRCYVYGYGDDSSRVEAAEAAIREAANAHPNRPTLDLV
;
A
#
# COMPACT_ATOMS: atom_id res chain seq x y z
N MET A 1 -7.70 0.72 -11.99
CA MET A 1 -6.23 0.58 -12.21
C MET A 1 -5.63 -0.12 -11.00
N ASN A 2 -4.98 -1.27 -11.20
CA ASN A 2 -4.27 -1.98 -10.14
C ASN A 2 -2.79 -1.53 -10.16
N PHE A 3 -2.26 -1.11 -9.01
CA PHE A 3 -0.88 -0.65 -8.86
C PHE A 3 -0.16 -1.62 -7.92
N SER A 4 0.75 -2.41 -8.47
CA SER A 4 1.58 -3.34 -7.70
C SER A 4 3.01 -3.37 -8.20
N PHE A 5 3.95 -3.60 -7.28
CA PHE A 5 5.35 -3.87 -7.63
C PHE A 5 5.48 -5.31 -8.12
N ALA A 6 6.16 -5.50 -9.25
CA ALA A 6 6.47 -6.82 -9.77
C ALA A 6 7.68 -7.45 -9.07
N ALA A 7 7.81 -8.77 -9.15
CA ALA A 7 9.00 -9.48 -8.69
C ALA A 7 10.28 -8.89 -9.33
N GLY A 8 11.29 -8.60 -8.51
CA GLY A 8 12.54 -7.98 -8.96
C GLY A 8 12.48 -6.47 -9.16
N ALA A 9 11.33 -5.83 -8.90
CA ALA A 9 11.26 -4.37 -8.86
C ALA A 9 12.07 -3.82 -7.67
N MET A 10 12.77 -2.71 -7.91
CA MET A 10 13.43 -1.89 -6.87
C MET A 10 14.13 -2.69 -5.76
N PRO A 11 15.12 -3.55 -6.09
CA PRO A 11 15.68 -4.52 -5.15
C PRO A 11 16.39 -3.90 -3.93
N ILE A 12 16.75 -2.62 -4.01
CA ILE A 12 17.48 -1.89 -2.97
C ILE A 12 16.63 -0.80 -2.29
N VAL A 13 15.33 -0.70 -2.58
CA VAL A 13 14.48 0.31 -1.94
C VAL A 13 14.31 -0.03 -0.46
N ASP A 14 14.63 0.93 0.38
CA ASP A 14 14.55 0.82 1.84
C ASP A 14 13.45 1.73 2.41
N ASP A 15 13.26 2.91 1.81
CA ASP A 15 12.18 3.86 2.12
C ASP A 15 11.27 4.08 0.90
N LEU A 16 10.06 3.53 0.98
CA LEU A 16 9.03 3.65 -0.06
C LEU A 16 8.04 4.76 0.30
N SER A 17 7.90 5.75 -0.58
CA SER A 17 6.86 6.78 -0.48
C SER A 17 5.83 6.61 -1.60
N ILE A 18 4.56 6.50 -1.23
CA ILE A 18 3.45 6.28 -2.15
C ILE A 18 2.27 7.20 -1.81
N ALA A 19 1.61 7.72 -2.84
CA ALA A 19 0.41 8.54 -2.71
C ALA A 19 -0.60 8.15 -3.78
N PHE A 20 -1.82 7.81 -3.39
CA PHE A 20 -2.84 7.41 -4.36
C PHE A 20 -4.26 7.72 -3.88
N ASN A 21 -5.16 7.79 -4.86
CA ASN A 21 -6.55 8.05 -4.61
C ASN A 21 -7.31 6.72 -4.43
N ALA A 22 -7.91 6.49 -3.26
CA ALA A 22 -8.67 5.28 -2.93
C ALA A 22 -9.89 5.07 -3.83
N ALA A 23 -10.39 6.13 -4.48
CA ALA A 23 -11.48 6.07 -5.43
C ALA A 23 -11.08 5.45 -6.78
N LYS A 24 -9.80 5.60 -7.15
CA LYS A 24 -9.24 5.16 -8.45
C LYS A 24 -8.67 3.74 -8.40
N THR A 25 -8.56 3.17 -7.22
CA THR A 25 -8.18 1.79 -6.98
C THR A 25 -9.44 0.93 -7.05
N GLU A 26 -9.56 0.16 -8.14
CA GLU A 26 -10.75 -0.67 -8.42
C GLU A 26 -10.91 -1.81 -7.43
N SER A 27 -9.84 -2.22 -6.74
CA SER A 27 -9.86 -3.33 -5.78
C SER A 27 -10.17 -2.95 -4.33
N VAL A 28 -10.18 -1.65 -4.00
CA VAL A 28 -10.33 -1.16 -2.60
C VAL A 28 -11.76 -1.32 -2.05
N GLY A 29 -12.73 -1.66 -2.90
CA GLY A 29 -14.13 -1.94 -2.51
C GLY A 29 -14.45 -3.42 -2.23
N THR A 30 -13.54 -4.33 -2.57
CA THR A 30 -13.66 -5.76 -2.25
C THR A 30 -12.58 -6.10 -1.24
N SER A 31 -13.00 -6.43 -0.02
CA SER A 31 -12.21 -6.60 1.22
C SER A 31 -11.07 -7.63 1.14
N GLY A 32 -10.07 -7.43 0.28
CA GLY A 32 -8.91 -8.31 0.17
C GLY A 32 -8.03 -8.19 -1.06
N ASP A 33 -8.34 -7.34 -2.04
CA ASP A 33 -7.63 -7.36 -3.34
C ASP A 33 -6.76 -6.11 -3.61
N PHE A 34 -6.59 -5.24 -2.60
CA PHE A 34 -5.59 -4.17 -2.66
C PHE A 34 -4.24 -4.67 -2.18
N ASP A 35 -3.43 -5.13 -3.13
CA ASP A 35 -2.05 -5.55 -2.90
C ASP A 35 -1.08 -4.64 -3.68
N LEU A 36 -0.18 -4.00 -2.94
CA LEU A 36 0.87 -3.14 -3.50
C LEU A 36 2.06 -3.95 -4.03
N GLY A 37 2.13 -5.27 -3.81
CA GLY A 37 3.27 -6.09 -4.19
C GLY A 37 4.53 -5.78 -3.38
N ILE A 38 4.39 -5.18 -2.19
CA ILE A 38 5.54 -4.80 -1.37
C ILE A 38 6.35 -6.01 -0.88
N GLU A 39 5.77 -7.21 -0.89
CA GLU A 39 6.47 -8.47 -0.62
C GLU A 39 7.68 -8.72 -1.53
N TYR A 40 7.71 -8.08 -2.71
CA TYR A 40 8.82 -8.19 -3.66
C TYR A 40 9.95 -7.18 -3.42
N LEU A 41 9.89 -6.39 -2.34
CA LEU A 41 10.87 -5.34 -2.02
C LEU A 41 11.80 -5.79 -0.87
N PRO A 42 12.87 -6.56 -1.15
CA PRO A 42 13.62 -7.28 -0.12
C PRO A 42 14.41 -6.38 0.85
N SER A 43 14.64 -5.11 0.50
CA SER A 43 15.38 -4.15 1.33
C SER A 43 14.44 -3.20 2.10
N LEU A 44 13.13 -3.35 1.96
CA LEU A 44 12.15 -2.39 2.47
C LEU A 44 12.12 -2.37 4.00
N VAL A 45 12.27 -1.18 4.59
CA VAL A 45 12.24 -0.96 6.05
C VAL A 45 11.29 0.17 6.46
N LYS A 46 10.87 1.03 5.53
CA LYS A 46 9.93 2.12 5.80
C LYS A 46 8.95 2.32 4.66
N ILE A 47 7.68 2.56 5.00
CA ILE A 47 6.61 2.92 4.09
C ILE A 47 6.00 4.23 4.56
N ARG A 48 5.91 5.21 3.66
CA ARG A 48 5.18 6.47 3.85
C ARG A 48 4.04 6.50 2.85
N CYS A 49 2.81 6.42 3.33
CA CYS A 49 1.64 6.36 2.47
C CYS A 49 0.66 7.49 2.75
N TYR A 50 0.29 8.20 1.67
CA TYR A 50 -0.78 9.19 1.67
C TYR A 50 -1.96 8.66 0.85
N VAL A 51 -3.05 8.29 1.53
CA VAL A 51 -4.26 7.78 0.90
C VAL A 51 -5.32 8.88 0.95
N TYR A 52 -5.89 9.23 -0.21
CA TYR A 52 -6.91 10.28 -0.28
C TYR A 52 -8.14 9.84 -1.08
N GLY A 53 -9.30 10.41 -0.75
CA GLY A 53 -10.57 10.18 -1.44
C GLY A 53 -11.36 11.48 -1.55
N TYR A 54 -12.43 11.50 -2.36
CA TYR A 54 -13.32 12.66 -2.46
C TYR A 54 -14.73 12.27 -2.01
N GLY A 55 -15.45 13.18 -1.33
CA GLY A 55 -16.84 12.93 -0.97
C GLY A 55 -17.02 11.75 -0.01
N ASP A 56 -17.69 10.70 -0.47
CA ASP A 56 -18.07 9.50 0.28
C ASP A 56 -17.02 8.37 0.27
N ASP A 57 -15.84 8.62 -0.29
CA ASP A 57 -14.74 7.64 -0.37
C ASP A 57 -14.07 7.32 0.99
N SER A 58 -14.52 7.87 2.13
CA SER A 58 -13.89 7.64 3.43
C SER A 58 -13.77 6.15 3.79
N SER A 59 -14.79 5.35 3.48
CA SER A 59 -14.74 3.90 3.71
C SER A 59 -13.68 3.19 2.86
N ARG A 60 -13.39 3.73 1.68
CA ARG A 60 -12.35 3.21 0.78
C ARG A 60 -10.96 3.63 1.26
N VAL A 61 -10.81 4.84 1.79
CA VAL A 61 -9.56 5.28 2.43
C VAL A 61 -9.21 4.34 3.60
N GLU A 62 -10.15 4.12 4.51
CA GLU A 62 -9.97 3.20 5.66
C GLU A 62 -9.62 1.77 5.21
N ALA A 63 -10.31 1.25 4.18
CA ALA A 63 -10.03 -0.07 3.64
C ALA A 63 -8.62 -0.17 3.03
N ALA A 64 -8.17 0.86 2.31
CA ALA A 64 -6.83 0.90 1.74
C ALA A 64 -5.74 1.00 2.82
N GLU A 65 -5.95 1.86 3.83
CA GLU A 65 -5.03 1.96 4.97
C GLU A 65 -4.91 0.64 5.75
N ALA A 66 -6.04 -0.04 5.97
CA ALA A 66 -6.05 -1.37 6.60
C ALA A 66 -5.27 -2.40 5.78
N ALA A 67 -5.46 -2.43 4.45
CA ALA A 67 -4.74 -3.33 3.57
C ALA A 67 -3.22 -3.06 3.57
N ILE A 68 -2.80 -1.79 3.54
CA ILE A 68 -1.39 -1.42 3.63
C ILE A 68 -0.79 -1.84 4.97
N ARG A 69 -1.54 -1.67 6.06
CA ARG A 69 -1.12 -2.07 7.40
C ARG A 69 -0.92 -3.58 7.50
N GLU A 70 -1.85 -4.37 6.96
CA GLU A 70 -1.71 -5.83 6.89
C GLU A 70 -0.51 -6.25 6.04
N ALA A 71 -0.33 -5.65 4.85
CA ALA A 71 0.81 -5.94 4.00
C ALA A 71 2.16 -5.59 4.68
N ALA A 72 2.24 -4.45 5.37
CA ALA A 72 3.44 -4.06 6.12
C ALA A 72 3.72 -5.03 7.28
N ASN A 73 2.68 -5.52 7.96
CA ASN A 73 2.83 -6.52 9.03
C ASN A 73 3.26 -7.89 8.53
N ALA A 74 2.80 -8.28 7.33
CA ALA A 74 3.13 -9.55 6.70
C ALA A 74 4.52 -9.55 6.03
N HIS A 75 5.06 -8.38 5.68
CA HIS A 75 6.35 -8.25 5.02
C HIS A 75 7.50 -8.84 5.88
N PRO A 76 8.46 -9.59 5.29
CA PRO A 76 9.55 -10.23 6.04
C PRO A 76 10.35 -9.28 6.94
N ASN A 77 10.60 -8.06 6.46
CA ASN A 77 11.35 -7.03 7.21
C ASN A 77 10.48 -6.18 8.16
N ARG A 78 9.16 -6.38 8.19
CA ARG A 78 8.19 -5.60 9.00
C ARG A 78 8.48 -4.07 8.95
N PRO A 79 8.39 -3.44 7.78
CA PRO A 79 8.73 -2.03 7.63
C PRO A 79 7.84 -1.16 8.53
N THR A 80 8.40 -0.04 9.00
CA THR A 80 7.64 0.96 9.73
C THR A 80 6.67 1.64 8.78
N LEU A 81 5.38 1.63 9.10
CA LEU A 81 4.34 2.29 8.32
C LEU A 81 4.00 3.66 8.92
N ASP A 82 4.04 4.68 8.07
CA ASP A 82 3.64 6.06 8.34
C ASP A 82 2.49 6.43 7.39
N LEU A 83 1.28 6.57 7.94
CA LEU A 83 0.08 6.99 7.21
C LEU A 83 -0.09 8.50 7.42
N VAL A 84 -0.08 9.26 6.32
CA VAL A 84 -0.07 10.74 6.28
C VAL A 84 -1.38 11.25 5.73
#